data_AF-A0A286DVI7-F1
#
_entry.id   AF-A0A286DVI7-F1
#
_cell.length_a   1.000
_cell.length_b   1.000
_cell.length_c   1.000
_cell.angle_alpha   90.00
_cell.angle_beta   90.00
_cell.angle_gamma   90.00
#
_symmetry.space_group_name_H-M   'P 1'
#
loop_
_entity.id
_entity.type
_entity.pdbx_description
1 polymer ?
#
loop_
_entity_poly.entity_id
_entity_poly.type
_entity_poly.pdbx_seq_one_letter_code
_entity_poly.pdbx_strand_id
1 'polypeptide(L)'
;MPRRPPGASRARQRRTPRGGAPRRFSELPGLGGATRAAVHRLEAERFWPGCLQDSLARFARPLRAPGRVLYPHVVNCPCDDALDGRDTVEALLRALPPRPRREVRALLARVDEEFARRTLPDPGAPLEPGAGWWNRRLSEP
;
A
#
# COMPACT_ATOMS: atom_id res chain seq x y z
N MET A 1 -54.50 -10.59 -23.82
CA MET A 1 -53.35 -11.21 -23.14
C MET A 1 -52.04 -10.70 -23.75
N PRO A 2 -51.49 -9.56 -23.29
CA PRO A 2 -50.25 -9.01 -23.84
C PRO A 2 -49.02 -9.59 -23.12
N ARG A 3 -48.11 -10.22 -23.88
CA ARG A 3 -46.86 -10.82 -23.39
C ARG A 3 -45.86 -9.72 -23.01
N ARG A 4 -45.31 -9.79 -21.80
CA ARG A 4 -44.25 -8.88 -21.30
C ARG A 4 -42.95 -9.08 -22.11
N PRO A 5 -42.28 -8.01 -22.58
CA PRO A 5 -40.98 -8.11 -23.23
C PRO A 5 -39.84 -8.38 -22.22
N PRO A 6 -38.76 -9.08 -22.61
CA PRO A 6 -37.67 -9.54 -21.74
C PRO A 6 -36.67 -8.42 -21.34
N GLY A 7 -37.11 -7.16 -21.26
CA GLY A 7 -36.29 -6.02 -20.81
C GLY A 7 -36.20 -5.88 -19.29
N ALA A 8 -36.96 -6.67 -18.54
CA ALA A 8 -37.17 -6.51 -17.10
C ALA A 8 -36.09 -7.16 -16.19
N SER A 9 -34.90 -7.49 -16.73
CA SER A 9 -33.90 -8.28 -15.98
C SER A 9 -32.46 -7.76 -16.04
N ARG A 10 -32.21 -6.50 -16.43
CA ARG A 10 -30.90 -5.85 -16.19
C ARG A 10 -30.96 -4.60 -15.31
N ALA A 11 -32.08 -4.40 -14.63
CA ALA A 11 -32.17 -3.53 -13.46
C ALA A 11 -31.56 -4.24 -12.23
N ARG A 12 -30.24 -4.48 -12.24
CA ARG A 12 -29.45 -4.89 -11.04
C ARG A 12 -27.93 -4.91 -11.23
N GLN A 13 -27.38 -4.28 -12.27
CA GLN A 13 -25.93 -4.04 -12.32
C GLN A 13 -25.61 -2.80 -11.50
N ARG A 14 -25.39 -3.08 -10.20
CA ARG A 14 -24.61 -2.31 -9.22
C ARG A 14 -24.58 -0.80 -9.47
N ARG A 15 -25.44 -0.09 -8.74
CA ARG A 15 -25.24 1.32 -8.42
C ARG A 15 -23.82 1.47 -7.85
N THR A 16 -22.88 1.96 -8.66
CA THR A 16 -21.64 2.52 -8.17
C THR A 16 -21.98 3.70 -7.27
N PRO A 17 -21.31 3.88 -6.12
CA PRO A 17 -21.51 5.07 -5.32
C PRO A 17 -21.17 6.30 -6.19
N ARG A 18 -22.12 7.22 -6.32
CA ARG A 18 -21.85 8.55 -6.88
C ARG A 18 -21.00 9.33 -5.87
N GLY A 19 -19.85 9.87 -6.30
CA GLY A 19 -19.23 11.01 -5.61
C GLY A 19 -17.76 10.91 -5.22
N GLY A 20 -16.91 10.18 -5.94
CA GLY A 20 -15.45 10.28 -5.78
C GLY A 20 -14.79 10.72 -7.08
N ALA A 21 -13.86 11.68 -7.02
CA ALA A 21 -12.97 11.94 -8.15
C ALA A 21 -12.25 10.63 -8.53
N PRO A 22 -11.98 10.37 -9.83
CA PRO A 22 -11.24 9.18 -10.23
C PRO A 22 -9.91 9.11 -9.47
N ARG A 23 -9.60 7.94 -8.90
CA ARG A 23 -8.31 7.72 -8.23
C ARG A 23 -7.20 7.99 -9.24
N ARG A 24 -6.21 8.78 -8.83
CA ARG A 24 -5.03 9.08 -9.66
C ARG A 24 -4.01 7.98 -9.48
N PHE A 25 -3.30 7.63 -10.54
CA PHE A 25 -2.14 6.76 -10.45
C PHE A 25 -1.04 7.40 -9.59
N SER A 26 -0.14 6.58 -9.04
CA SER A 26 0.95 7.08 -8.21
C SER A 26 1.88 8.00 -8.99
N GLU A 27 2.15 9.18 -8.43
CA GLU A 27 3.00 10.21 -9.01
C GLU A 27 4.11 10.59 -8.03
N LEU A 28 5.08 9.69 -7.85
CA LEU A 28 6.22 9.94 -6.97
C LEU A 28 7.31 10.74 -7.69
N PRO A 29 7.77 11.88 -7.11
CA PRO A 29 8.95 12.58 -7.58
C PRO A 29 10.19 11.67 -7.56
N GLY A 30 11.11 11.86 -8.50
CA GLY A 30 12.37 11.10 -8.57
C GLY A 30 12.29 9.73 -9.26
N LEU A 31 11.10 9.23 -9.62
CA LEU A 31 10.98 8.03 -10.47
C LEU A 31 11.17 8.36 -11.96
N GLY A 32 11.94 7.51 -12.65
CA GLY A 32 12.05 7.59 -14.11
C GLY A 32 10.72 7.27 -14.80
N GLY A 33 10.51 7.79 -16.02
CA GLY A 33 9.26 7.59 -16.77
C GLY A 33 8.93 6.12 -17.02
N ALA A 34 9.93 5.28 -17.29
CA ALA A 34 9.74 3.83 -17.45
C ALA A 34 9.29 3.15 -16.14
N THR A 35 9.80 3.60 -15.00
CA THR A 35 9.39 3.10 -13.67
C THR A 35 7.96 3.52 -13.36
N ARG A 36 7.59 4.78 -13.63
CA ARG A 36 6.19 5.24 -13.48
C ARG A 36 5.23 4.40 -14.33
N ALA A 37 5.55 4.19 -15.61
CA ALA A 37 4.73 3.37 -16.49
C ALA A 37 4.58 1.93 -15.99
N ALA A 38 5.64 1.33 -15.45
CA ALA A 38 5.58 -0.01 -14.86
C ALA A 38 4.70 -0.06 -13.61
N VAL A 39 4.80 0.96 -12.74
CA VAL A 39 3.94 1.10 -11.56
C VAL A 39 2.48 1.29 -11.98
N HIS A 40 2.19 2.20 -12.91
CA HIS A 40 0.83 2.46 -13.41
C HIS A 40 0.18 1.20 -13.99
N ARG A 41 0.95 0.39 -14.74
CA ARG A 41 0.47 -0.89 -15.26
C ARG A 41 0.10 -1.85 -14.14
N LEU A 42 0.96 -2.03 -13.13
CA LEU A 42 0.65 -2.90 -12.00
C LEU A 42 -0.55 -2.38 -11.20
N GLU A 43 -0.65 -1.07 -11.00
CA GLU A 43 -1.79 -0.42 -10.33
C GLU A 43 -3.10 -0.67 -11.06
N ALA A 44 -3.09 -0.69 -12.40
CA ALA A 44 -4.27 -0.98 -13.20
C ALA A 44 -4.63 -2.48 -13.23
N GLU A 45 -3.63 -3.37 -13.25
CA GLU A 45 -3.84 -4.80 -13.49
C GLU A 45 -4.05 -5.62 -12.21
N ARG A 46 -3.38 -5.27 -11.11
CA ARG A 46 -3.28 -6.11 -9.90
C ARG A 46 -3.61 -5.40 -8.60
N PHE A 47 -3.54 -4.07 -8.59
CA PHE A 47 -3.81 -3.26 -7.40
C PHE A 47 -4.92 -2.23 -7.70
N TRP A 48 -4.79 -1.02 -7.15
CA TRP A 48 -5.64 0.12 -7.46
C TRP A 48 -4.80 1.32 -7.90
N PRO A 49 -5.35 2.26 -8.69
CA PRO A 49 -4.66 3.51 -9.01
C PRO A 49 -4.27 4.27 -7.74
N GLY A 50 -2.98 4.62 -7.62
CA GLY A 50 -2.43 5.33 -6.46
C GLY A 50 -1.94 4.42 -5.33
N CYS A 51 -2.00 3.09 -5.50
CA CYS A 51 -1.59 2.11 -4.50
C CYS A 51 -0.20 2.37 -3.92
N LEU A 52 0.82 2.58 -4.76
CA LEU A 52 2.18 2.78 -4.26
C LEU A 52 2.27 4.03 -3.37
N GLN A 53 1.67 5.13 -3.80
CA GLN A 53 1.68 6.40 -3.08
C GLN A 53 0.86 6.33 -1.78
N ASP A 54 -0.34 5.74 -1.81
CA ASP A 54 -1.20 5.57 -0.64
C ASP A 54 -0.52 4.71 0.42
N SER A 55 0.01 3.55 0.03
CA SER A 55 0.68 2.61 0.94
C SER A 55 1.98 3.18 1.51
N LEU A 56 2.75 3.93 0.71
CA LEU A 56 3.90 4.68 1.20
C LEU A 56 3.54 5.77 2.20
N ALA A 57 2.49 6.55 1.91
CA ALA A 57 2.04 7.60 2.79
C ALA A 57 1.57 7.03 4.14
N ARG A 58 0.90 5.88 4.11
CA ARG A 58 0.47 5.14 5.31
C ARG A 58 1.66 4.61 6.11
N PHE A 59 2.63 3.96 5.46
CA PHE A 59 3.83 3.48 6.13
C PHE A 59 4.66 4.62 6.76
N ALA A 60 4.79 5.75 6.07
CA ALA A 60 5.53 6.90 6.56
C ALA A 60 4.77 7.75 7.60
N ARG A 61 3.47 7.51 7.83
CA ARG A 61 2.64 8.35 8.68
C ARG A 61 3.10 8.39 10.14
N PRO A 62 3.42 7.27 10.82
CA PRO A 62 3.88 7.31 12.21
C PRO A 62 5.20 8.09 12.37
N LEU A 63 6.03 8.10 11.33
CA LEU A 63 7.32 8.79 11.33
C LEU A 63 7.19 10.32 11.40
N ARG A 64 5.99 10.86 11.13
CA ARG A 64 5.71 12.30 11.26
C ARG A 64 5.52 12.73 12.71
N ALA A 65 5.17 11.81 13.60
CA ALA A 65 5.03 12.13 15.02
C ALA A 65 6.41 12.51 15.61
N PRO A 66 6.50 13.52 16.48
CA PRO A 66 7.74 13.81 17.20
C PRO A 66 8.05 12.68 18.20
N GLY A 67 9.33 12.49 18.53
CA GLY A 67 9.77 11.51 19.53
C GLY A 67 10.88 10.60 19.04
N ARG A 68 11.59 9.96 19.99
CA ARG A 68 12.75 9.11 19.69
C ARG A 68 12.36 7.67 19.35
N VAL A 69 11.39 7.12 20.06
CA VAL A 69 10.92 5.72 19.89
C VAL A 69 9.45 5.75 19.52
N LEU A 70 9.08 4.90 18.56
CA LEU A 70 7.73 4.66 18.07
C LEU A 70 7.38 3.20 18.31
N TYR A 71 6.18 2.98 18.79
CA TYR A 71 5.52 1.68 18.80
C TYR A 71 4.50 1.70 17.66
N PRO A 72 4.66 0.89 16.60
CA PRO A 72 3.63 0.75 15.58
C PRO A 72 2.32 0.33 16.27
N HIS A 73 1.25 1.09 16.05
CA HIS A 73 -0.05 0.73 16.58
C HIS A 73 -0.66 -0.37 15.69
N VAL A 74 -1.10 -1.48 16.31
CA VAL A 74 -2.05 -2.39 15.67
C VAL A 74 -3.41 -1.69 15.68
N VAL A 75 -3.65 -0.84 14.69
CA VAL A 75 -4.94 -0.14 14.58
C VAL A 75 -6.03 -1.09 14.12
N ASN A 76 -7.25 -0.89 14.63
CA ASN A 76 -8.43 -1.64 14.20
C ASN A 76 -8.84 -1.36 12.75
N CYS A 77 -8.28 -0.33 12.09
CA CYS A 77 -8.51 -0.06 10.66
C CYS A 77 -7.29 -0.45 9.82
N PRO A 78 -7.44 -1.37 8.85
CA PRO A 78 -6.49 -1.61 7.76
C PRO A 78 -6.35 -0.42 6.79
N CYS A 79 -6.65 0.80 7.20
CA CYS A 79 -6.37 2.04 6.47
C CYS A 79 -5.31 2.89 7.17
N ASP A 80 -5.06 2.63 8.45
CA ASP A 80 -4.09 3.36 9.28
C ASP A 80 -2.87 2.48 9.68
N ASP A 81 -2.94 1.18 9.41
CA ASP A 81 -1.86 0.16 9.46
C ASP A 81 -0.52 0.52 8.81
N ALA A 82 0.48 1.00 9.54
CA ALA A 82 1.78 1.27 8.91
C ALA A 82 2.44 0.01 8.31
N LEU A 83 2.34 -1.13 9.00
CA LEU A 83 2.92 -2.40 8.60
C LEU A 83 2.23 -2.97 7.36
N ASP A 84 0.89 -2.96 7.33
CA ASP A 84 0.11 -3.34 6.15
C ASP A 84 0.40 -2.44 4.93
N GLY A 85 0.65 -1.14 5.17
CA GLY A 85 1.17 -0.23 4.14
C GLY A 85 2.51 -0.73 3.56
N ARG A 86 3.45 -1.15 4.42
CA ARG A 86 4.75 -1.66 3.97
C ARG A 86 4.68 -3.03 3.31
N ASP A 87 3.77 -3.90 3.75
CA ASP A 87 3.50 -5.19 3.12
C ASP A 87 2.91 -5.01 1.72
N THR A 88 1.99 -4.06 1.54
CA THR A 88 1.45 -3.71 0.22
C THR A 88 2.55 -3.21 -0.72
N VAL A 89 3.44 -2.35 -0.23
CA VAL A 89 4.61 -1.90 -1.00
C VAL A 89 5.52 -3.08 -1.36
N GLU A 90 5.76 -4.01 -0.44
CA GLU A 90 6.58 -5.20 -0.71
C GLU A 90 5.95 -6.10 -1.79
N ALA A 91 4.63 -6.30 -1.74
CA ALA A 91 3.90 -7.04 -2.78
C ALA A 91 4.06 -6.39 -4.16
N LEU A 92 3.98 -5.05 -4.22
CA LEU A 92 4.21 -4.30 -5.45
C LEU A 92 5.66 -4.43 -5.94
N LEU A 93 6.65 -4.33 -5.04
CA LEU A 93 8.06 -4.53 -5.36
C LEU A 93 8.33 -5.92 -5.95
N ARG A 94 7.74 -6.98 -5.38
CA ARG A 94 7.88 -8.36 -5.87
C ARG A 94 7.31 -8.53 -7.28
N ALA A 95 6.26 -7.78 -7.63
CA ALA A 95 5.65 -7.80 -8.96
C ALA A 95 6.39 -6.92 -10.01
N LEU A 96 7.16 -5.92 -9.57
CA LEU A 96 7.90 -5.04 -10.48
C LEU A 96 9.08 -5.76 -11.16
N PRO A 97 9.40 -5.41 -12.42
CA PRO A 97 10.61 -5.86 -13.07
C PRO A 97 11.87 -5.26 -12.40
N PRO A 98 13.07 -5.85 -12.60
CA PRO A 98 14.25 -5.55 -11.78
C PRO A 98 14.65 -4.07 -11.71
N ARG A 99 14.62 -3.34 -12.83
CA ARG A 99 15.03 -1.93 -12.88
C ARG A 99 14.04 -1.01 -12.14
N PRO A 100 12.73 -0.99 -12.46
CA PRO A 100 11.72 -0.28 -11.67
C PRO A 100 11.74 -0.64 -10.19
N ARG A 101 11.89 -1.92 -9.86
CA ARG A 101 12.02 -2.37 -8.46
C ARG A 101 13.17 -1.69 -7.73
N ARG A 102 14.34 -1.55 -8.36
CA ARG A 102 15.51 -0.88 -7.76
C ARG A 102 15.25 0.59 -7.49
N GLU A 103 14.61 1.30 -8.43
CA GLU A 103 14.28 2.72 -8.25
C GLU A 103 13.28 2.93 -7.11
N VAL A 104 12.23 2.10 -7.03
CA VAL A 104 11.27 2.16 -5.91
C VAL A 104 11.94 1.80 -4.58
N ARG A 105 12.84 0.80 -4.55
CA ARG A 105 13.64 0.48 -3.35
C ARG A 105 14.51 1.64 -2.90
N ALA A 106 15.09 2.40 -3.83
CA ALA A 106 15.90 3.58 -3.49
C ALA A 106 15.07 4.67 -2.79
N LEU A 107 13.82 4.87 -3.23
CA LEU A 107 12.89 5.79 -2.54
C LEU A 107 12.53 5.29 -1.14
N LEU A 108 12.35 3.98 -0.98
CA LEU A 108 11.99 3.37 0.30
C LEU A 108 13.11 3.38 1.33
N ALA A 109 14.36 3.31 0.88
CA ALA A 109 15.52 3.10 1.76
C ALA A 109 15.54 4.07 2.95
N ARG A 110 15.29 5.37 2.71
CA ARG A 110 15.28 6.38 3.79
C ARG A 110 14.12 6.18 4.76
N VAL A 111 12.95 5.77 4.26
CA VAL A 111 11.76 5.53 5.11
C VAL A 111 11.95 4.26 5.94
N ASP A 112 12.49 3.20 5.33
CA ASP A 112 12.83 1.94 6.00
C ASP A 112 13.90 2.16 7.08
N GLU A 113 14.94 2.95 6.80
CA GLU A 113 15.98 3.30 7.77
C GLU A 113 15.44 4.10 8.95
N GLU A 114 14.62 5.11 8.68
CA GLU A 114 13.95 5.92 9.69
C GLU A 114 13.05 5.06 10.58
N PHE A 115 12.25 4.17 9.97
CA PHE A 115 11.38 3.24 10.68
C PHE A 115 12.19 2.27 11.54
N ALA A 116 13.26 1.69 10.99
CA ALA A 116 14.15 0.80 11.74
C ALA A 116 14.84 1.48 12.93
N ARG A 117 15.21 2.76 12.77
CA ARG A 117 15.84 3.55 13.83
C ARG A 117 14.88 3.90 14.96
N ARG A 118 13.62 4.19 14.62
CA ARG A 118 12.61 4.64 15.58
C ARG A 118 11.79 3.51 16.19
N THR A 119 11.82 2.30 15.64
CA THR A 119 11.09 1.15 16.18
C THR A 119 12.04 0.13 16.80
N LEU A 120 11.67 -0.42 17.94
CA LEU A 120 12.48 -1.43 18.62
C LEU A 120 12.23 -2.82 18.01
N PRO A 121 13.28 -3.63 17.75
CA PRO A 121 13.11 -5.04 17.40
C PRO A 121 12.33 -5.80 18.48
N ASP A 122 11.41 -6.67 18.05
CA ASP A 122 10.73 -7.61 18.95
C ASP A 122 11.49 -8.96 18.93
N PRO A 123 12.18 -9.34 20.03
CA PRO A 123 12.86 -10.62 20.12
C PRO A 123 11.90 -11.82 20.21
N GLY A 124 10.67 -11.61 20.64
CA GLY A 124 9.62 -12.64 20.77
C GLY A 124 8.78 -12.82 19.50
N ALA A 125 8.91 -11.93 18.51
CA ALA A 125 8.13 -12.00 17.28
C ALA A 125 8.43 -13.32 16.52
N PRO A 126 7.38 -14.08 16.13
CA PRO A 126 7.55 -15.33 15.41
C PRO A 126 8.26 -15.10 14.07
N LEU A 127 9.09 -16.06 13.67
CA LEU A 127 9.72 -16.06 12.35
C LEU A 127 8.74 -16.63 11.32
N GLU A 128 7.76 -15.81 10.93
CA GLU A 128 6.80 -16.18 9.89
C GLU A 128 7.47 -16.15 8.50
N PRO A 129 7.45 -17.25 7.73
CA PRO A 129 8.01 -17.28 6.38
C PRO A 129 7.37 -16.22 5.48
N GLY A 130 8.21 -15.37 4.89
CA GLY A 130 7.78 -14.33 3.95
C GLY A 130 7.34 -13.02 4.59
N ALA A 131 7.27 -12.94 5.92
CA ALA A 131 7.07 -11.69 6.65
C ALA A 131 8.30 -10.78 6.54
N GLY A 132 8.08 -9.49 6.31
CA GLY A 132 9.16 -8.50 6.31
C GLY A 132 9.71 -8.23 7.71
N TRP A 133 10.92 -7.70 7.80
CA TRP A 133 11.57 -7.36 9.07
C TRP A 133 10.78 -6.30 9.88
N TRP A 134 9.98 -5.46 9.22
CA TRP A 134 9.14 -4.45 9.85
C TRP A 134 8.01 -5.04 10.70
N ASN A 135 7.59 -6.28 10.40
CA ASN A 135 6.61 -7.02 11.20
C ASN A 135 7.22 -7.61 12.49
N ARG A 136 8.54 -7.45 12.70
CA ARG A 136 9.27 -7.93 13.88
C ARG A 136 9.68 -6.76 14.78
N ARG A 137 8.75 -5.84 15.00
CA ARG A 137 8.94 -4.65 15.82
C ARG A 137 7.95 -4.64 16.97
N LEU A 138 8.41 -4.17 18.14
CA LEU A 138 7.56 -4.01 19.31
C LEU A 138 6.42 -3.05 18.96
N SER A 139 5.20 -3.59 18.99
CA SER A 139 3.96 -2.85 18.76
C SER A 139 3.29 -2.56 20.10
N GLU A 140 2.41 -1.56 20.15
CA GLU A 140 1.60 -1.36 21.36
C GLU A 140 0.74 -2.59 21.64
N PRO A 141 0.55 -2.96 22.92
CA PRO A 141 -0.28 -4.09 23.34
C PRO A 141 -1.77 -3.89 23.07
#